data_AF-A0A1D2QZH7-F1
#
_entry.id   AF-A0A1D2QZH7-F1
#
_cell.length_a   1.000
_cell.length_b   1.000
_cell.length_c   1.000
_cell.angle_alpha   90.00
_cell.angle_beta   90.00
_cell.angle_gamma   90.00
#
_symmetry.space_group_name_H-M   'P 1'
#
loop_
_entity.id
_entity.type
_entity.pdbx_description
1 polymer ?
#
loop_
_entity_poly.entity_id
_entity_poly.type
_entity_poly.pdbx_seq_one_letter_code
_entity_poly.pdbx_strand_id
1 'polypeptide(L)' 'MNNTNNINNIKISRATKKAIINALDNSEEPIDTGRITEKTGLNHRTVCRALTVLESEGMLKVYKTRGWLILPAQK' A
#
# COMPACT_ATOMS: atom_id res chain seq x y z
N MET A 1 1.24 -26.91 -8.12
CA MET A 1 2.38 -25.96 -8.19
C MET A 1 1.80 -24.57 -8.35
N ASN A 2 1.97 -23.72 -7.34
CA ASN A 2 1.17 -22.51 -7.15
C ASN A 2 1.70 -21.35 -8.00
N ASN A 3 0.78 -20.72 -8.73
CA ASN A 3 0.97 -19.66 -9.71
C ASN A 3 1.44 -18.34 -9.05
N THR A 4 2.74 -18.22 -8.79
CA THR A 4 3.40 -17.02 -8.23
C THR A 4 3.61 -15.90 -9.26
N ASN A 5 3.30 -16.12 -10.53
CA ASN A 5 3.69 -15.20 -11.63
C ASN A 5 2.65 -14.12 -11.97
N ASN A 6 1.53 -14.02 -11.26
CA ASN A 6 0.45 -13.05 -11.58
C ASN A 6 0.25 -11.93 -10.54
N ILE A 7 1.07 -11.89 -9.49
CA ILE A 7 0.99 -10.82 -8.48
C ILE A 7 1.65 -9.53 -9.01
N ASN A 8 2.70 -9.70 -9.83
CA ASN A 8 3.51 -8.62 -10.38
C ASN A 8 2.83 -7.87 -11.55
N ASN A 9 1.70 -8.37 -12.06
CA ASN A 9 0.95 -7.76 -13.16
C ASN A 9 -0.35 -7.06 -12.70
N ILE A 10 -0.53 -6.90 -11.38
CA ILE A 10 -1.66 -6.14 -10.82
C ILE A 10 -1.44 -4.66 -11.15
N LYS A 11 -1.95 -4.21 -12.28
CA LYS A 11 -2.09 -2.78 -12.57
C LYS A 11 -3.08 -2.18 -11.58
N ILE A 12 -2.56 -1.50 -10.56
CA ILE A 12 -3.39 -0.59 -9.76
C ILE A 12 -3.66 0.67 -10.59
N SER A 13 -4.87 1.20 -10.50
CA SER A 13 -5.21 2.42 -11.23
C SER A 13 -4.35 3.59 -10.73
N ARG A 14 -4.04 4.55 -11.61
CA ARG A 14 -3.33 5.78 -11.23
C ARG A 14 -4.06 6.53 -10.10
N ALA A 15 -5.39 6.46 -10.07
CA ALA A 15 -6.21 7.05 -9.02
C ALA A 15 -6.01 6.34 -7.67
N THR A 16 -6.01 5.00 -7.65
CA THR A 16 -5.73 4.18 -6.46
C THR A 16 -4.33 4.48 -5.91
N LYS A 17 -3.35 4.54 -6.81
CA LYS A 17 -1.95 4.87 -6.46
C LYS A 17 -1.85 6.23 -5.77
N LYS A 18 -2.46 7.26 -6.37
CA LYS A 18 -2.48 8.62 -5.81
C LYS A 18 -3.23 8.70 -4.48
N ALA A 19 -4.36 7.99 -4.35
CA ALA A 19 -5.14 7.98 -3.12
C ALA A 19 -4.34 7.43 -1.93
N ILE A 20 -3.59 6.33 -2.13
CA ILE A 20 -2.78 5.72 -1.08
C ILE A 20 -1.60 6.62 -0.73
N ILE A 21 -0.89 7.19 -1.71
CA ILE A 21 0.22 8.12 -1.46
C ILE A 21 -0.27 9.33 -0.66
N ASN A 22 -1.38 9.96 -1.08
CA ASN A 22 -1.96 11.10 -0.37
C ASN A 22 -2.39 10.75 1.07
N ALA A 23 -2.84 9.51 1.31
CA ALA A 23 -3.19 9.05 2.66
C ALA A 23 -1.96 8.92 3.59
N LEU A 24 -0.77 8.72 3.00
CA LEU A 24 0.53 8.63 3.68
C LEU A 24 1.22 9.99 3.83
N ASP A 25 1.03 10.92 2.89
CA ASP A 25 1.77 12.19 2.76
C ASP A 25 1.57 13.21 3.91
N ASN A 26 0.76 12.88 4.91
CA ASN A 26 0.45 13.75 6.06
C ASN A 26 0.77 13.11 7.41
N SER A 27 1.62 12.08 7.44
CA SER A 27 1.90 11.31 8.66
C SER A 27 3.40 11.09 8.84
N GLU A 28 3.97 11.76 9.84
CA GLU A 28 5.31 11.42 10.36
C GLU A 28 5.30 10.05 11.08
N GLU A 29 4.12 9.54 11.40
CA GLU A 29 3.93 8.25 12.07
C GLU A 29 3.58 7.12 11.08
N PRO A 30 4.03 5.88 11.36
CA PRO A 30 3.61 4.70 10.63
C PRO A 30 2.09 4.54 10.65
N ILE A 31 1.47 4.38 9.48
CA ILE A 31 0.02 4.17 9.35
C ILE A 31 -0.27 2.69 9.09
N ASP A 32 -1.32 2.14 9.67
CA ASP A 32 -1.78 0.77 9.38
C ASP A 32 -2.76 0.66 8.19
N THR A 33 -2.99 -0.57 7.72
CA THR A 33 -3.90 -0.82 6.58
C THR A 33 -5.35 -0.44 6.86
N GLY A 34 -5.81 -0.52 8.10
CA GLY A 34 -7.17 -0.14 8.50
C GLY A 34 -7.36 1.36 8.30
N ARG A 35 -6.40 2.15 8.78
CA ARG A 35 -6.42 3.60 8.65
C ARG A 35 -6.31 4.08 7.20
N ILE A 36 -5.55 3.37 6.35
CA ILE A 36 -5.52 3.65 4.90
C ILE A 36 -6.88 3.32 4.26
N THR A 37 -7.50 2.21 4.65
CA THR A 37 -8.85 1.82 4.18
C THR A 37 -9.86 2.92 4.53
N GLU A 38 -9.85 3.41 5.76
CA GLU A 38 -10.72 4.51 6.21
C GLU A 38 -10.50 5.81 5.42
N LYS A 39 -9.23 6.24 5.26
CA LYS A 39 -8.90 7.49 4.56
C LYS A 39 -9.22 7.44 3.06
N THR A 40 -9.12 6.28 2.44
CA THR A 40 -9.25 6.14 0.98
C THR A 40 -10.62 5.60 0.54
N GLY A 41 -11.40 5.02 1.46
CA GLY A 41 -12.65 4.31 1.15
C GLY A 41 -12.45 3.04 0.31
N LEU A 42 -11.20 2.63 0.07
CA LEU A 42 -10.88 1.44 -0.72
C LEU A 42 -11.08 0.20 0.13
N ASN A 43 -11.51 -0.90 -0.48
CA ASN A 43 -11.58 -2.17 0.24
C ASN A 43 -10.18 -2.64 0.70
N HIS A 44 -10.12 -3.33 1.84
CA HIS A 44 -8.86 -3.77 2.45
C HIS A 44 -7.99 -4.60 1.49
N ARG A 45 -8.60 -5.44 0.64
CA ARG A 45 -7.86 -6.27 -0.33
C ARG A 45 -7.17 -5.45 -1.42
N THR A 46 -7.82 -4.39 -1.89
CA THR A 46 -7.28 -3.41 -2.84
C THR A 46 -6.15 -2.63 -2.18
N VAL A 47 -6.31 -2.21 -0.93
CA VAL A 47 -5.24 -1.56 -0.16
C VAL A 47 -4.01 -2.47 -0.06
N CYS A 48 -4.15 -3.71 0.43
CA CYS A 48 -3.02 -4.64 0.54
C CYS A 48 -2.30 -4.87 -0.80
N ARG A 49 -3.05 -5.10 -1.88
CA ARG A 49 -2.48 -5.28 -3.22
C ARG A 49 -1.71 -4.05 -3.68
N ALA A 50 -2.31 -2.88 -3.51
CA ALA A 50 -1.69 -1.64 -3.94
C ALA A 50 -0.45 -1.30 -3.11
N LEU A 51 -0.45 -1.60 -1.81
CA LEU A 51 0.74 -1.50 -0.97
C LEU A 51 1.87 -2.41 -1.45
N THR A 52 1.57 -3.66 -1.83
CA THR A 52 2.58 -4.57 -2.40
C THR A 52 3.17 -4.04 -3.71
N VAL A 53 2.34 -3.48 -4.59
CA VAL A 53 2.82 -2.88 -5.84
C VAL A 53 3.69 -1.65 -5.54
N LEU A 54 3.23 -0.74 -4.68
CA LEU A 54 3.96 0.48 -4.31
C LEU A 54 5.29 0.19 -3.58
N GLU A 55 5.32 -0.85 -2.75
CA GLU A 55 6.54 -1.35 -2.12
C GLU A 55 7.53 -1.88 -3.17
N SER A 56 7.05 -2.67 -4.15
CA SER A 56 7.91 -3.18 -5.23
C SER A 56 8.45 -2.07 -6.15
N GLU A 57 7.72 -0.97 -6.28
CA GLU A 57 8.13 0.23 -7.00
C GLU A 57 9.06 1.15 -6.17
N GLY A 58 9.33 0.80 -4.91
CA GLY A 58 10.18 1.59 -4.01
C GLY A 58 9.56 2.90 -3.51
N MET A 59 8.24 3.07 -3.63
CA MET A 59 7.55 4.29 -3.20
C MET A 59 7.24 4.33 -1.70
N LEU A 60 7.21 3.17 -1.05
CA LEU A 60 6.94 3.01 0.38
C LEU A 60 7.65 1.77 0.92
N LYS A 61 7.68 1.65 2.25
CA LYS A 61 8.12 0.44 2.96
C LYS A 61 6.97 -0.10 3.80
N VAL A 62 6.73 -1.42 3.72
CA VAL A 62 5.75 -2.10 4.56
C VAL A 62 6.47 -2.94 5.62
N TYR A 63 6.26 -2.61 6.88
CA TYR A 63 6.75 -3.38 8.02
C TYR A 63 5.65 -4.31 8.50
N LYS A 64 5.86 -5.62 8.34
CA LYS A 64 4.93 -6.66 8.79
C LYS A 64 5.28 -7.07 10.21
N THR A 65 4.54 -6.56 11.19
CA THR A 65 4.64 -6.91 12.61
C THR A 65 3.39 -7.71 13.03
N ARG A 66 2.75 -7.41 14.17
CA ARG A 66 1.38 -7.91 14.50
C ARG A 66 0.31 -7.36 13.55
N GLY A 67 0.66 -6.34 12.75
CA GLY A 67 -0.13 -5.77 11.66
C GLY A 67 0.79 -5.27 10.54
N TRP A 68 0.22 -4.59 9.55
CA TRP A 68 1.01 -3.93 8.51
C TRP A 68 1.19 -2.47 8.91
N LEU A 69 2.43 -2.02 9.04
CA LEU A 69 2.78 -0.62 9.22
C LEU A 69 3.41 -0.10 7.93
N ILE A 70 2.90 1.02 7.43
CA ILE A 70 3.30 1.59 6.15
C ILE A 70 4.00 2.92 6.43
N LEU A 71 5.20 3.06 5.87
CA LEU A 71 5.97 4.30 5.88
C LEU A 71 6.26 4.73 4.44
N PRO A 72 6.15 6.03 4.12
CA PRO A 72 6.64 6.54 2.85
C PRO A 72 8.13 6.24 2.72
N ALA A 73 8.59 5.88 1.52
CA ALA A 73 10.02 5.75 1.27
C ALA A 73 10.61 7.16 1.34
N GLN A 74 11.24 7.47 2.47
CA GLN A 74 11.91 8.76 2.64
C GLN A 74 12.88 8.96 1.49
N LYS A 75 12.74 10.12 0.84
CA LYS A 75 13.48 10.52 -0.36
C LYS A 75 14.96 10.76 -0.04
#